data_AF-A0A0S6YZF1-F1
#
_entry.id   AF-A0A0S6YZF1-F1
#
_cell.length_a   1.000
_cell.length_b   1.000
_cell.length_c   1.000
_cell.angle_alpha   90.00
_cell.angle_beta   90.00
_cell.angle_gamma   90.00
#
_symmetry.space_group_name_H-M   'P 1'
#
loop_
_entity.id
_entity.type
_entity.pdbx_description
1 polymer ?
#
loop_
_entity_poly.entity_id
_entity_poly.type
_entity_poly.pdbx_seq_one_letter_code
_entity_poly.pdbx_strand_id
1 'polypeptide(L)' 'MPVPAYKPLPAALTTPLAEPAPPPAHCVLGGVPAVCVIDALAWVEQWRALLQAANADRADAARLSAPIVAPGTAP' A
#
# COMPACT_ATOMS: atom_id res chain seq x y z
N MET A 1 10.54 -12.53 32.85
CA MET A 1 9.79 -11.30 32.54
C MET A 1 8.77 -11.66 31.47
N PRO A 2 7.45 -11.55 31.69
CA PRO A 2 6.48 -11.77 30.62
C PRO A 2 6.68 -10.70 29.54
N VAL A 3 6.79 -11.14 28.28
CA VAL A 3 6.89 -10.22 27.12
C VAL A 3 5.51 -9.61 26.91
N PRO A 4 5.37 -8.27 26.81
CA PRO A 4 4.08 -7.67 26.50
C PRO A 4 3.58 -8.21 25.16
N ALA A 5 2.43 -8.87 25.16
CA ALA A 5 1.72 -9.19 23.94
C ALA A 5 1.22 -7.86 23.35
N TYR A 6 1.90 -7.35 22.31
CA TYR A 6 1.45 -6.17 21.61
C TYR A 6 0.08 -6.45 20.97
N LYS A 7 -0.86 -5.52 21.16
CA LYS A 7 -2.17 -5.62 20.53
C LYS A 7 -1.99 -5.73 19.01
N PRO A 8 -2.68 -6.68 18.33
CA PRO A 8 -2.62 -6.78 16.88
C PRO A 8 -2.97 -5.44 16.22
N LEU A 9 -2.26 -5.07 15.16
CA LEU A 9 -2.56 -3.85 14.43
C LEU A 9 -3.91 -4.00 13.71
N PRO A 10 -4.72 -2.92 13.61
CA PRO A 10 -5.94 -2.91 12.81
C PRO A 10 -5.68 -3.32 11.36
N ALA A 11 -6.60 -4.07 10.76
CA ALA A 11 -6.51 -4.50 9.36
C ALA A 11 -6.31 -3.33 8.39
N ALA A 12 -6.85 -2.15 8.68
CA ALA A 12 -6.65 -0.95 7.87
C ALA A 12 -5.17 -0.54 7.72
N LEU A 13 -4.32 -0.92 8.67
CA LEU A 13 -2.88 -0.59 8.69
C LEU A 13 -2.00 -1.73 8.14
N THR A 14 -2.57 -2.89 7.85
CA THR A 14 -1.82 -4.08 7.39
C THR A 14 -2.32 -4.61 6.04
N THR A 15 -3.54 -4.25 5.65
CA THR A 15 -4.12 -4.62 4.36
C THR A 15 -3.45 -3.83 3.23
N PRO A 16 -3.03 -4.49 2.13
CA PRO A 16 -2.45 -3.81 0.99
C PRO A 16 -3.36 -2.72 0.41
N LEU A 17 -2.75 -1.61 0.01
CA LEU A 17 -3.39 -0.55 -0.76
C LEU A 17 -3.56 -1.00 -2.22
N ALA A 18 -4.71 -0.69 -2.79
CA ALA A 18 -4.98 -0.93 -4.21
C ALA A 18 -4.28 0.10 -5.10
N GLU A 19 -3.92 -0.30 -6.32
CA GLU A 19 -3.39 0.63 -7.32
C GLU A 19 -4.52 1.56 -7.80
N PRO A 20 -4.33 2.89 -7.77
CA PRO A 20 -5.29 3.82 -8.33
C PRO A 20 -5.38 3.67 -9.85
N ALA A 21 -6.49 4.12 -10.44
CA ALA A 21 -6.64 4.13 -11.89
C ALA A 21 -5.68 5.15 -12.53
N PRO A 22 -5.08 4.85 -13.70
CA PRO A 22 -4.23 5.79 -14.39
C PRO A 22 -5.02 7.05 -14.82
N PRO A 23 -4.37 8.22 -14.83
CA PRO A 23 -4.99 9.43 -15.34
C PRO A 23 -5.27 9.28 -16.84
N PRO A 24 -6.30 9.96 -17.36
CA PRO A 24 -6.67 9.85 -18.76
C PRO A 24 -5.56 10.39 -19.66
N ALA A 25 -5.17 9.61 -20.66
CA ALA A 25 -4.16 10.01 -21.66
C ALA A 25 -4.60 11.21 -22.50
N HIS A 26 -5.91 11.41 -22.63
CA HIS A 26 -6.53 12.54 -23.31
C HIS A 26 -7.38 13.31 -22.32
N CYS A 27 -7.05 14.58 -22.13
CA CYS A 27 -7.80 15.46 -21.25
C CYS A 27 -8.28 16.67 -22.04
N VAL A 28 -9.24 17.40 -21.47
CA VAL A 28 -9.78 18.61 -22.09
C VAL A 28 -9.59 19.76 -21.11
N LEU A 29 -8.96 20.84 -21.55
CA LEU A 29 -8.79 22.07 -20.78
C LEU A 29 -9.57 23.18 -21.46
N GLY A 30 -10.62 23.70 -20.81
CA GLY A 30 -11.44 24.77 -21.37
C GLY A 30 -12.16 24.42 -22.69
N GLY A 31 -12.48 23.14 -22.90
CA GLY A 31 -13.09 22.66 -24.15
C GLY A 31 -12.11 22.29 -25.27
N VAL A 32 -10.80 22.47 -25.06
CA VAL A 32 -9.76 22.14 -26.04
C VAL A 32 -9.04 20.85 -25.63
N PRO A 33 -8.78 19.90 -26.57
CA PRO A 33 -7.99 18.71 -26.27
C PRO A 33 -6.58 19.11 -25.82
N ALA A 34 -6.21 18.65 -24.63
CA ALA A 34 -4.90 18.85 -24.01
C ALA A 34 -4.16 17.51 -23.90
N VAL A 35 -2.83 17.57 -24.02
CA VAL A 35 -1.95 16.40 -23.94
C VAL A 35 -1.59 16.17 -22.48
N CYS A 36 -2.37 15.34 -21.78
CA CYS A 36 -2.04 14.88 -20.42
C CYS A 36 -1.11 13.65 -20.39
N VAL A 37 -0.61 13.21 -21.55
CA VAL A 37 0.23 12.01 -21.68
C VAL A 37 1.51 12.11 -20.84
N ILE A 38 2.13 13.30 -20.74
CA ILE A 38 3.35 13.48 -19.94
C ILE A 38 3.06 13.31 -18.44
N ASP A 39 1.97 13.91 -17.96
CA ASP A 39 1.54 13.76 -16.56
C ASP A 39 1.17 12.31 -16.26
N ALA A 40 0.54 11.61 -17.21
CA ALA A 40 0.21 10.19 -17.07
C ALA A 40 1.45 9.30 -16.99
N LEU A 41 2.47 9.55 -17.81
CA LEU A 41 3.74 8.79 -17.79
C LEU A 41 4.53 9.05 -16.51
N ALA A 42 4.63 10.31 -16.07
CA ALA A 42 5.30 10.66 -14.82
C ALA A 42 4.57 10.10 -13.58
N TRP A 43 3.24 10.03 -13.63
CA TRP A 43 2.40 9.45 -12.59
C TRP A 43 2.65 7.94 -12.41
N VAL A 44 2.81 7.18 -13.50
CA VAL A 44 2.98 5.72 -13.43
C VAL A 44 4.24 5.33 -12.64
N GLU A 45 5.38 5.94 -12.94
CA GLU A 45 6.67 5.55 -12.34
C GLU A 45 6.77 5.96 -10.87
N GLN A 46 6.49 7.24 -10.56
CA GLN A 46 6.69 7.76 -9.21
C GLN A 46 5.68 7.18 -8.22
N TRP A 47 4.42 7.01 -8.62
CA TRP A 47 3.38 6.57 -7.72
C TRP A 47 3.44 5.06 -7.45
N ARG A 48 3.84 4.25 -8.45
CA ARG A 48 4.03 2.80 -8.28
C ARG A 48 5.12 2.47 -7.28
N ALA A 49 6.27 3.16 -7.34
CA ALA A 49 7.35 2.94 -6.39
C ALA A 49 6.91 3.25 -4.95
N LEU A 50 6.16 4.35 -4.75
CA LEU A 50 5.61 4.71 -3.45
C LEU A 50 4.56 3.71 -2.95
N LEU A 51 3.68 3.22 -3.84
CA LEU A 51 2.69 2.19 -3.51
C LEU A 51 3.36 0.87 -3.08
N GLN A 52 4.40 0.45 -3.79
CA GLN A 52 5.17 -0.74 -3.44
C GLN A 52 5.85 -0.59 -2.07
N ALA A 53 6.49 0.55 -1.82
CA ALA A 53 7.11 0.84 -0.52
C ALA A 53 6.08 0.83 0.62
N ALA A 54 4.91 1.45 0.42
CA ALA A 54 3.83 1.46 1.40
C ALA A 54 3.25 0.06 1.66
N ASN A 55 3.12 -0.78 0.64
CA ASN A 55 2.64 -2.14 0.78
C ASN A 55 3.68 -3.07 1.44
N ALA A 56 4.98 -2.82 1.24
CA ALA A 56 6.04 -3.50 1.97
C ALA A 56 5.98 -3.19 3.48
N ASP A 57 5.84 -1.91 3.84
CA ASP A 57 5.70 -1.49 5.24
C ASP A 57 4.46 -2.10 5.91
N ARG A 58 3.32 -2.13 5.21
CA ARG A 58 2.10 -2.81 5.69
C ARG A 58 2.29 -4.31 5.90
N ALA A 59 3.03 -4.98 5.02
CA ALA A 59 3.34 -6.40 5.15
C ALA A 59 4.27 -6.66 6.35
N ASP A 60 5.26 -5.81 6.57
CA ASP A 60 6.13 -5.87 7.73
C ASP A 60 5.36 -5.62 9.03
N ALA A 61 4.47 -4.61 9.05
CA ALA A 61 3.58 -4.35 10.17
C ALA A 61 2.67 -5.55 10.46
N ALA A 62 2.14 -6.21 9.43
CA ALA A 62 1.34 -7.43 9.58
C ALA A 62 2.15 -8.54 10.26
N ARG A 63 3.39 -8.78 9.78
CA ARG A 63 4.30 -9.79 10.32
C ARG A 63 4.69 -9.51 11.78
N LEU A 64 5.01 -8.26 12.11
CA LEU A 64 5.41 -7.86 13.46
C LEU A 64 4.24 -7.84 14.45
N SER A 65 3.02 -7.61 13.95
CA SER A 65 1.79 -7.64 14.75
C SER A 65 1.18 -9.03 14.90
N ALA A 66 1.70 -10.02 14.17
CA ALA A 66 1.23 -11.39 14.27
C ALA A 66 1.54 -11.92 15.68
N PRO A 67 0.58 -12.56 16.36
CA PRO A 67 0.84 -13.17 17.65
C PRO A 67 1.98 -14.18 17.49
N ILE A 68 2.98 -14.10 18.36
CA ILE A 68 4.01 -15.13 18.45
C ILE A 68 3.27 -16.42 18.83
N VAL A 69 3.11 -17.34 17.87
CA VAL A 69 2.66 -18.69 18.17
C VAL A 69 3.77 -19.31 19.00
N ALA A 70 3.53 -19.49 20.30
CA ALA A 70 4.46 -20.19 21.15
C ALA A 70 4.68 -21.60 20.58
N PRO A 71 5.93 -22.03 20.33
CA PRO A 71 6.19 -23.39 19.89
C PRO A 71 5.87 -24.33 21.05
N GLY A 72 4.71 -24.99 21.04
CA GLY A 72 4.37 -25.93 22.10
C GLY A 72 2.91 -26.37 22.28
N THR A 73 1.94 -25.84 21.53
CA THR A 73 0.54 -26.32 21.63
C THR A 73 0.03 -26.79 20.28
N ALA A 74 0.39 -28.02 19.93
CA ALA A 74 -0.46 -28.91 19.15
C ALA A 74 -1.27 -29.78 20.14
N PRO A 75 -2.50 -30.21 19.79
CA PRO A 75 -3.38 -30.97 20.67
C PRO A 75 -2.82 -32.34 21.07
#